data_AF-A0A6B2ECY6-F1
#
_entry.id   AF-A0A6B2ECY6-F1
#
_cell.length_a   1.000
_cell.length_b   1.000
_cell.length_c   1.000
_cell.angle_alpha   90.00
_cell.angle_beta   90.00
_cell.angle_gamma   90.00
#
_symmetry.space_group_name_H-M   'P 1'
#
loop_
_entity.id
_entity.type
_entity.pdbx_description
1 polymer ?
#
loop_
_entity_poly.entity_id
_entity_poly.type
_entity_poly.pdbx_seq_one_letter_code
_entity_poly.pdbx_strand_id
1 'polypeptide(L)'
;SPQGFQIQARHFSYADSITKVWMSLSSSTPVAYFQEGLIKLHDTTGLPWWATIILSTVLLRTVVTVPLTIYQHKIMARIELITQEMPEIAKELKKETAIAMKQFNWTEKEAKIMFNHSLKKQWTKLIVRENCHPAKTMIVLWGQIPLWIFQSVSIRNLVYMLPNPSSLQAKIIFTQISLGGFLWMPNLTIPDTSLILPVTLGLINLAIVEIQTLSRVRQGGRLHKYATNFFRILSIVMVPVACTVPSCLSLYWVSSSAFGLIQNLTMMSPKFRRIVGIPATPSQLEHPYKHLADGVSQRFQKISSWLPKKT
;
A
#
# COMPACT_ATOMS: atom_id res chain seq x y z
N SER A 1 -3.62 -7.87 -64.21
CA SER A 1 -4.35 -7.99 -62.94
C SER A 1 -3.57 -7.26 -61.86
N PRO A 2 -4.06 -6.16 -61.28
CA PRO A 2 -3.33 -5.46 -60.24
C PRO A 2 -3.40 -6.27 -58.94
N GLN A 3 -2.25 -6.53 -58.33
CA GLN A 3 -2.13 -7.19 -57.04
C GLN A 3 -2.72 -6.26 -55.97
N GLY A 4 -3.88 -6.64 -55.44
CA GLY A 4 -4.56 -5.91 -54.37
C GLY A 4 -3.67 -5.84 -53.13
N PHE A 5 -3.36 -4.62 -52.70
CA PHE A 5 -2.69 -4.34 -51.45
C PHE A 5 -3.63 -4.76 -50.31
N GLN A 6 -3.42 -5.96 -49.76
CA GLN A 6 -4.15 -6.43 -48.58
C GLN A 6 -3.68 -5.58 -47.37
N ILE A 7 -4.45 -4.54 -47.06
CA ILE A 7 -4.29 -3.79 -45.82
C ILE A 7 -4.66 -4.75 -44.69
N GLN A 8 -3.65 -5.35 -44.07
CA GLN A 8 -3.82 -6.19 -42.90
C GLN A 8 -4.24 -5.29 -41.74
N ALA A 9 -5.55 -5.08 -41.60
CA ALA A 9 -6.13 -4.38 -40.47
C ALA A 9 -5.69 -5.10 -39.19
N ARG A 10 -4.79 -4.48 -38.43
CA ARG A 10 -4.39 -4.97 -37.11
C ARG A 10 -5.60 -4.90 -36.20
N HIS A 11 -6.34 -6.01 -36.09
CA HIS A 11 -7.33 -6.18 -35.03
C HIS A 11 -6.58 -6.26 -33.69
N PHE A 12 -6.40 -5.10 -33.05
CA PHE A 12 -5.83 -5.01 -31.72
C PHE A 12 -6.90 -5.47 -30.72
N SER A 13 -6.96 -6.76 -30.45
CA SER A 13 -7.80 -7.30 -29.38
C SER A 13 -7.19 -6.90 -28.03
N TYR A 14 -7.90 -6.08 -27.26
CA TYR A 14 -7.50 -5.68 -25.91
C TYR A 14 -7.26 -6.90 -25.00
N ALA A 15 -8.06 -7.97 -25.19
CA ALA A 15 -7.92 -9.22 -24.47
C ALA A 15 -6.59 -9.94 -24.77
N ASP A 16 -6.16 -9.94 -26.03
CA ASP A 16 -4.89 -10.55 -26.43
C ASP A 16 -3.70 -9.78 -25.85
N SER A 17 -3.79 -8.45 -25.81
CA SER A 17 -2.78 -7.60 -25.20
C SER A 17 -2.67 -7.83 -23.70
N ILE A 18 -3.78 -7.92 -22.97
CA ILE A 18 -3.79 -8.27 -21.55
C ILE A 18 -3.18 -9.65 -21.33
N THR A 19 -3.57 -10.62 -22.15
CA THR A 19 -3.10 -12.00 -22.02
C THR A 19 -1.59 -12.09 -22.26
N LYS A 20 -1.05 -11.36 -23.25
CA LYS A 20 0.40 -11.27 -23.49
C LYS A 20 1.14 -10.66 -22.31
N VAL A 21 0.65 -9.55 -21.76
CA VAL A 21 1.24 -8.90 -20.58
C VAL A 21 1.23 -9.85 -19.39
N TRP A 22 0.11 -10.56 -19.18
CA TRP A 22 0.00 -11.56 -18.13
C TRP A 22 1.00 -12.69 -18.37
N MET A 23 1.00 -13.37 -19.52
CA MET A 23 1.97 -14.43 -19.80
C MET A 23 3.43 -13.99 -19.60
N SER A 24 3.79 -12.78 -20.05
CA SER A 24 5.12 -12.21 -19.84
C SER A 24 5.46 -11.97 -18.36
N LEU A 25 4.47 -11.60 -17.55
CA LEU A 25 4.65 -11.45 -16.11
C LEU A 25 4.75 -12.81 -15.42
N SER A 26 3.94 -13.79 -15.83
CA SER A 26 3.93 -15.17 -15.32
C SER A 26 5.29 -15.85 -15.47
N SER A 27 5.91 -15.68 -16.63
CA SER A 27 7.19 -16.27 -16.98
C SER A 27 8.38 -15.38 -16.62
N SER A 28 8.14 -14.26 -15.93
CA SER A 28 9.21 -13.35 -15.55
C SER A 28 10.14 -13.98 -14.50
N THR A 29 11.43 -13.62 -14.57
CA THR A 29 12.44 -14.14 -13.63
C THR A 29 12.13 -13.84 -12.16
N PRO A 30 11.59 -12.66 -11.76
CA PRO A 30 11.24 -12.43 -10.36
C PRO A 30 10.16 -13.40 -9.90
N VAL A 31 9.13 -13.65 -10.71
CA VAL A 31 8.07 -14.59 -10.34
C VAL A 31 8.61 -16.00 -10.15
N ALA A 32 9.54 -16.44 -11.00
CA ALA A 32 10.19 -17.74 -10.86
C ALA A 32 10.93 -17.86 -9.51
N TYR A 33 11.70 -16.84 -9.10
CA TYR A 33 12.37 -16.84 -7.79
C TYR A 33 11.40 -16.88 -6.62
N PHE A 34 10.27 -16.17 -6.69
CA PHE A 34 9.24 -16.22 -5.65
C PHE A 34 8.57 -17.60 -5.57
N GLN A 35 8.34 -18.24 -6.73
CA GLN A 35 7.77 -19.57 -6.83
C GLN A 35 8.74 -20.62 -6.23
N GLU A 36 10.00 -20.61 -6.66
CA GLU A 36 11.04 -21.50 -6.13
C GLU A 36 11.27 -21.28 -4.64
N GLY A 37 11.31 -20.01 -4.19
CA GLY A 37 11.44 -19.68 -2.78
C GLY A 37 10.30 -20.22 -1.92
N LEU A 38 9.07 -20.16 -2.43
CA LEU A 38 7.90 -20.70 -1.74
C LEU A 38 7.92 -22.23 -1.67
N ILE A 39 8.29 -22.90 -2.76
CA ILE A 39 8.47 -24.37 -2.81
C ILE A 39 9.58 -24.79 -1.84
N LYS A 40 10.74 -24.13 -1.89
CA LYS A 40 11.86 -24.42 -0.99
C LYS A 40 11.47 -24.23 0.48
N LEU A 41 10.70 -23.18 0.79
CA LEU A 41 10.20 -22.96 2.15
C LEU A 41 9.26 -24.10 2.59
N HIS A 42 8.38 -24.56 1.71
CA HIS A 42 7.52 -25.73 1.98
C HIS A 42 8.35 -26.98 2.25
N ASP A 43 9.26 -27.33 1.33
CA ASP A 43 10.06 -28.55 1.39
C ASP A 43 10.99 -28.59 2.61
N THR A 44 11.55 -27.43 3.00
CA THR A 44 12.47 -27.33 4.14
C THR A 44 11.75 -27.33 5.50
N THR A 45 10.57 -26.73 5.59
CA THR A 45 9.82 -26.64 6.86
C THR A 45 8.87 -27.82 7.08
N GLY A 46 8.46 -28.51 6.01
CA GLY A 46 7.45 -29.57 6.06
C GLY A 46 6.05 -29.07 6.43
N LEU A 47 5.83 -27.74 6.45
CA LEU A 47 4.55 -27.15 6.83
C LEU A 47 3.50 -27.36 5.74
N PRO A 48 2.20 -27.48 6.09
CA PRO A 48 1.15 -27.50 5.10
C PRO A 48 1.11 -26.19 4.29
N TRP A 49 0.62 -26.25 3.05
CA TRP A 49 0.67 -25.13 2.10
C TRP A 49 0.05 -23.82 2.62
N TRP A 50 -1.05 -23.89 3.36
CA TRP A 50 -1.65 -22.70 3.97
C TRP A 50 -0.69 -22.00 4.94
N ALA A 51 0.04 -22.77 5.76
CA ALA A 51 0.98 -22.24 6.73
C ALA A 51 2.24 -21.71 6.04
N THR A 52 2.73 -22.40 5.01
CA THR A 52 3.87 -21.93 4.18
C THR A 52 3.55 -20.59 3.51
N ILE A 53 2.33 -20.41 3.01
CA ILE A 53 1.90 -19.13 2.40
C ILE A 53 1.87 -18.02 3.45
N ILE A 54 1.34 -18.27 4.64
CA ILE A 54 1.32 -17.27 5.73
C ILE A 54 2.77 -16.94 6.14
N LEU A 55 3.60 -17.95 6.33
CA LEU A 55 4.98 -17.80 6.77
C LEU A 55 5.82 -17.02 5.75
N SER A 56 5.75 -17.36 4.46
CA SER A 56 6.44 -16.63 3.40
C SER A 56 5.99 -15.17 3.34
N THR A 57 4.70 -14.91 3.52
CA THR A 57 4.15 -13.56 3.59
C THR A 57 4.74 -12.77 4.76
N VAL A 58 4.74 -13.35 5.96
CA VAL A 58 5.30 -12.70 7.15
C VAL A 58 6.79 -12.44 6.99
N LEU A 59 7.54 -13.40 6.45
CA LEU A 59 8.98 -13.26 6.19
C LEU A 59 9.27 -12.11 5.22
N LEU A 60 8.62 -12.10 4.06
CA LEU A 60 8.81 -11.07 3.03
C LEU A 60 8.39 -9.69 3.55
N ARG A 61 7.27 -9.60 4.26
CA ARG A 61 6.80 -8.33 4.86
C ARG A 61 7.79 -7.83 5.93
N THR A 62 8.31 -8.73 6.76
CA THR A 62 9.26 -8.36 7.82
C THR A 62 10.61 -7.93 7.25
N VAL A 63 11.15 -8.65 6.28
CA VAL A 63 12.47 -8.36 5.70
C VAL A 63 12.43 -7.12 4.79
N VAL A 64 11.39 -6.98 3.98
CA VAL A 64 11.31 -5.92 2.96
C VAL A 64 10.46 -4.75 3.44
N THR A 65 9.22 -5.00 3.87
CA THR A 65 8.24 -3.93 4.09
C THR A 65 8.50 -3.16 5.38
N VAL A 66 8.88 -3.83 6.46
CA VAL A 66 9.10 -3.18 7.77
C VAL A 66 10.25 -2.15 7.73
N PRO A 67 11.47 -2.47 7.24
CA PRO A 67 12.56 -1.49 7.17
C PRO A 67 12.22 -0.29 6.27
N LEU A 68 11.60 -0.55 5.12
CA LEU A 68 11.15 0.50 4.20
C LEU A 68 10.11 1.41 4.87
N THR A 69 9.18 0.84 5.64
CA THR A 69 8.17 1.61 6.37
C THR A 69 8.82 2.47 7.46
N ILE A 70 9.74 1.91 8.25
CA ILE A 70 10.47 2.67 9.27
C ILE A 70 11.20 3.85 8.62
N TYR A 71 11.87 3.61 7.48
CA TYR A 71 12.55 4.67 6.73
C TYR A 71 11.56 5.73 6.21
N GLN A 72 10.44 5.34 5.61
CA GLN A 72 9.38 6.26 5.19
C GLN A 72 8.93 7.15 6.36
N HIS A 73 8.67 6.58 7.53
CA HIS A 73 8.22 7.33 8.71
C HIS A 73 9.30 8.27 9.26
N LYS A 74 10.59 7.91 9.18
CA LYS A 74 11.69 8.82 9.52
C LYS A 74 11.71 10.04 8.60
N ILE A 75 11.57 9.83 7.29
CA ILE A 75 11.52 10.93 6.32
C ILE A 75 10.28 11.81 6.52
N MET A 76 9.10 11.20 6.73
CA MET A 76 7.87 11.95 7.03
C MET A 76 8.01 12.80 8.29
N ALA A 77 8.64 12.27 9.35
CA ALA A 77 8.87 13.03 10.57
C ALA A 77 9.82 14.23 10.37
N ARG A 78 10.88 14.07 9.56
CA ARG A 78 11.77 15.19 9.19
C ARG A 78 11.04 16.25 8.37
N ILE A 79 10.22 15.83 7.40
CA ILE A 79 9.39 16.75 6.61
C ILE A 79 8.47 17.57 7.51
N GLU A 80 7.86 16.93 8.52
CA GLU A 80 6.99 17.62 9.46
C GLU A 80 7.76 18.67 10.28
N LEU A 81 8.95 18.34 10.78
CA LEU A 81 9.80 19.25 11.55
C LEU A 81 10.20 20.48 10.72
N ILE A 82 10.70 20.30 9.49
CA ILE A 82 11.03 21.46 8.64
C ILE A 82 9.80 22.28 8.25
N THR A 83 8.62 21.66 8.18
CA THR A 83 7.37 22.39 7.92
C THR A 83 7.03 23.34 9.06
N GLN A 84 7.47 23.05 10.28
CA GLN A 84 7.29 23.93 11.44
C GLN A 84 8.30 25.09 11.47
N GLU A 85 9.46 24.97 10.81
CA GLU A 85 10.44 26.07 10.65
C GLU A 85 9.96 27.10 9.61
N MET A 86 9.16 26.68 8.64
CA MET A 86 8.74 27.53 7.51
C MET A 86 7.95 28.81 7.85
N PRO A 87 7.04 28.83 8.84
CA PRO A 87 6.29 30.05 9.18
C PRO A 87 7.18 31.22 9.61
N GLU A 88 8.26 30.95 10.34
CA GLU A 88 9.20 31.98 10.79
C GLU A 88 10.03 32.51 9.61
N ILE A 89 10.56 31.61 8.78
CA ILE A 89 11.26 31.97 7.53
C ILE A 89 10.34 32.78 6.61
N ALA A 90 9.07 32.37 6.48
CA ALA A 90 8.10 33.08 5.67
C ALA A 90 7.78 34.48 6.21
N LYS A 91 7.79 34.67 7.54
CA LYS A 91 7.62 35.99 8.16
C LYS A 91 8.80 36.89 7.83
N GLU A 92 10.03 36.38 7.89
CA GLU A 92 11.22 37.17 7.58
C GLU A 92 11.30 37.54 6.09
N LEU A 93 11.09 36.57 5.20
CA LEU A 93 11.03 36.81 3.76
C LEU A 93 9.95 37.83 3.36
N LYS A 94 8.81 37.87 4.07
CA LYS A 94 7.78 38.90 3.85
C LYS A 94 8.29 40.30 4.19
N LYS A 95 9.06 40.46 5.28
CA LYS A 95 9.66 41.76 5.64
C LYS A 95 10.68 42.18 4.59
N GLU A 96 11.58 41.29 4.19
CA GLU A 96 12.58 41.54 3.15
C GLU A 96 11.91 41.95 1.83
N THR A 97 10.84 41.23 1.43
CA THR A 97 10.07 41.55 0.22
C THR A 97 9.39 42.93 0.34
N ALA A 98 8.84 43.28 1.49
CA ALA A 98 8.21 44.59 1.71
C ALA A 98 9.21 45.75 1.66
N ILE A 99 10.45 45.52 2.13
CA ILE A 99 11.55 46.50 2.01
C ILE A 99 11.97 46.63 0.54
N ALA A 100 12.19 45.51 -0.16
CA ALA A 100 12.57 45.48 -1.56
C ALA A 100 11.51 46.14 -2.47
N MET A 101 10.22 45.97 -2.16
CA MET A 101 9.13 46.66 -2.86
C MET A 101 9.30 48.18 -2.83
N LYS A 102 9.67 48.75 -1.67
CA LYS A 102 9.88 50.20 -1.52
C LYS A 102 11.17 50.67 -2.17
N GLN A 103 12.23 49.86 -2.13
CA GLN A 103 13.54 50.24 -2.67
C GLN A 103 13.59 50.16 -4.20
N PHE A 104 12.97 49.15 -4.80
CA PHE A 104 13.04 48.87 -6.23
C PHE A 104 11.75 49.19 -6.99
N ASN A 105 10.75 49.80 -6.33
CA ASN A 105 9.43 50.12 -6.91
C ASN A 105 8.75 48.92 -7.59
N TRP A 106 8.89 47.72 -7.01
CA TRP A 106 8.24 46.52 -7.54
C TRP A 106 6.72 46.59 -7.43
N THR A 107 6.03 46.09 -8.45
CA THR A 107 4.59 45.86 -8.41
C THR A 107 4.26 44.71 -7.45
N GLU A 108 3.02 44.66 -6.94
CA GLU A 108 2.58 43.56 -6.05
C GLU A 108 2.73 42.17 -6.69
N LYS A 109 2.56 42.08 -8.02
CA LYS A 109 2.73 40.83 -8.77
C LYS A 109 4.17 40.36 -8.74
N GLU A 110 5.12 41.25 -9.00
CA GLU A 110 6.56 40.95 -8.97
C GLU A 110 7.00 40.56 -7.55
N ALA A 111 6.55 41.31 -6.54
CA ALA A 111 6.83 41.00 -5.14
C ALA A 111 6.33 39.61 -4.74
N LYS A 112 5.11 39.23 -5.16
CA LYS A 112 4.55 37.90 -4.91
C LYS A 112 5.34 36.79 -5.61
N ILE A 113 5.79 37.02 -6.83
CA ILE A 113 6.63 36.07 -7.59
C ILE A 113 7.97 35.87 -6.86
N MET A 114 8.64 36.96 -6.49
CA MET A 114 9.93 36.92 -5.79
C MET A 114 9.83 36.28 -4.40
N PHE A 115 8.77 36.59 -3.66
CA PHE A 115 8.47 35.95 -2.38
C PHE A 115 8.28 34.44 -2.53
N ASN A 116 7.45 34.01 -3.48
CA ASN A 116 7.21 32.57 -3.72
C ASN A 116 8.47 31.85 -4.21
N HIS A 117 9.28 32.50 -5.06
CA HIS A 117 10.56 31.97 -5.49
C HIS A 117 11.52 31.78 -4.31
N SER A 118 11.65 32.79 -3.45
CA SER A 118 12.51 32.76 -2.26
C SER A 118 12.05 31.72 -1.25
N LEU A 119 10.73 31.60 -1.02
CA LEU A 119 10.15 30.54 -0.20
C LEU A 119 10.49 29.15 -0.73
N LYS A 120 10.34 28.91 -2.04
CA LYS A 120 10.66 27.63 -2.66
C LYS A 120 12.16 27.32 -2.55
N LYS A 121 13.02 28.34 -2.67
CA LYS A 121 14.47 28.22 -2.48
C LYS A 121 14.81 27.80 -1.04
N GLN A 122 14.23 28.46 -0.04
CA GLN A 122 14.44 28.09 1.38
C GLN A 122 13.90 26.69 1.68
N TRP A 123 12.72 26.35 1.18
CA TRP A 123 12.15 25.00 1.31
C TRP A 123 13.08 23.93 0.72
N THR A 124 13.61 24.16 -0.48
CA THR A 124 14.56 23.26 -1.12
C THR A 124 15.85 23.14 -0.29
N LYS A 125 16.36 24.26 0.23
CA LYS A 125 17.55 24.27 1.10
C LYS A 125 17.35 23.41 2.36
N LEU A 126 16.19 23.52 3.01
CA LEU A 126 15.83 22.69 4.18
C LEU A 126 15.72 21.20 3.81
N ILE A 127 15.08 20.88 2.68
CA ILE A 127 14.96 19.50 2.20
C ILE A 127 16.34 18.87 1.97
N VAL A 128 17.27 19.62 1.37
CA VAL A 128 18.64 19.16 1.13
C VAL A 128 19.41 19.02 2.44
N ARG A 129 19.29 20.00 3.36
CA ARG A 129 19.90 19.97 4.69
C ARG A 129 19.51 18.71 5.47
N GLU A 130 18.22 18.40 5.53
CA GLU A 130 17.69 17.24 6.28
C GLU A 130 17.64 15.93 5.47
N ASN A 131 18.02 16.00 4.19
CA ASN A 131 17.99 14.91 3.23
C ASN A 131 16.62 14.21 3.12
N CYS A 132 15.53 14.97 3.23
CA CYS A 132 14.17 14.46 3.44
C CYS A 132 13.24 14.68 2.23
N HIS A 133 13.75 14.52 1.01
CA HIS A 133 12.97 14.74 -0.21
C HIS A 133 11.67 13.91 -0.22
N PRO A 134 10.49 14.51 -0.50
CA PRO A 134 9.20 13.81 -0.44
C PRO A 134 9.13 12.53 -1.27
N ALA A 135 9.82 12.47 -2.42
CA ALA A 135 9.88 11.26 -3.25
C ALA A 135 10.38 10.02 -2.50
N LYS A 136 11.26 10.19 -1.49
CA LYS A 136 11.75 9.08 -0.66
C LYS A 136 10.65 8.43 0.17
N THR A 137 9.55 9.14 0.44
CA THR A 137 8.38 8.55 1.13
C THR A 137 7.62 7.56 0.26
N MET A 138 7.80 7.60 -1.07
CA MET A 138 7.17 6.68 -2.01
C MET A 138 7.91 5.34 -2.13
N ILE A 139 9.06 5.18 -1.45
CA ILE A 139 9.88 3.96 -1.49
C ILE A 139 9.10 2.70 -1.11
N VAL A 140 8.17 2.82 -0.14
CA VAL A 140 7.34 1.68 0.30
C VAL A 140 6.41 1.24 -0.82
N LEU A 141 5.83 2.17 -1.59
CA LEU A 141 4.96 1.81 -2.72
C LEU A 141 5.73 1.02 -3.79
N TRP A 142 6.96 1.47 -4.10
CA TRP A 142 7.84 0.82 -5.06
C TRP A 142 8.37 -0.54 -4.60
N GLY A 143 8.49 -0.77 -3.29
CA GLY A 143 8.82 -2.10 -2.77
C GLY A 143 7.60 -3.01 -2.64
N GLN A 144 6.52 -2.49 -2.07
CA GLN A 144 5.34 -3.26 -1.68
C GLN A 144 4.48 -3.70 -2.87
N ILE A 145 4.26 -2.84 -3.88
CA ILE A 145 3.42 -3.19 -5.02
C ILE A 145 4.05 -4.32 -5.85
N PRO A 146 5.33 -4.23 -6.29
CA PRO A 146 5.96 -5.33 -7.01
C PRO A 146 6.04 -6.62 -6.20
N LEU A 147 6.41 -6.52 -4.91
CA LEU A 147 6.42 -7.65 -3.99
C LEU A 147 5.05 -8.35 -3.96
N TRP A 148 3.99 -7.55 -3.84
CA TRP A 148 2.63 -8.08 -3.78
C TRP A 148 2.20 -8.73 -5.10
N ILE A 149 2.56 -8.15 -6.24
CA ILE A 149 2.29 -8.69 -7.57
C ILE A 149 3.05 -10.00 -7.78
N PHE A 150 4.37 -10.03 -7.56
CA PHE A 150 5.19 -11.22 -7.80
C PHE A 150 4.79 -12.39 -6.91
N GLN A 151 4.48 -12.14 -5.63
CA GLN A 151 3.97 -13.18 -4.74
C GLN A 151 2.57 -13.68 -5.16
N SER A 152 1.68 -12.78 -5.59
CA SER A 152 0.35 -13.17 -6.08
C SER A 152 0.43 -14.03 -7.33
N VAL A 153 1.29 -13.63 -8.27
CA VAL A 153 1.49 -14.33 -9.53
C VAL A 153 2.16 -15.68 -9.33
N SER A 154 3.17 -15.78 -8.45
CA SER A 154 3.82 -17.07 -8.15
C SER A 154 2.85 -18.06 -7.51
N ILE A 155 2.04 -17.64 -6.52
CA ILE A 155 1.00 -18.51 -5.93
C ILE A 155 -0.01 -18.93 -7.00
N ARG A 156 -0.39 -18.00 -7.88
CA ARG A 156 -1.29 -18.30 -9.00
C ARG A 156 -0.67 -19.32 -9.97
N ASN A 157 0.61 -19.21 -10.28
CA ASN A 157 1.31 -20.17 -11.15
C ASN A 157 1.30 -21.58 -10.55
N LEU A 158 1.47 -21.72 -9.23
CA LEU A 158 1.40 -23.03 -8.57
C LEU A 158 0.02 -23.69 -8.72
N VAL A 159 -1.06 -22.90 -8.60
CA VAL A 159 -2.43 -23.41 -8.76
C VAL A 159 -2.75 -23.77 -10.21
N TYR A 160 -2.28 -22.97 -11.17
CA TYR A 160 -2.50 -23.23 -12.60
C TYR A 160 -1.43 -24.11 -13.24
N MET A 161 -0.53 -24.70 -12.44
CA MET A 161 0.54 -25.58 -12.91
C MET A 161 1.45 -24.94 -13.99
N LEU A 162 1.72 -23.64 -13.85
CA LEU A 162 2.55 -22.86 -14.78
C LEU A 162 4.03 -22.87 -14.36
N PRO A 163 4.98 -22.74 -15.32
CA PRO A 163 4.76 -22.55 -16.77
C PRO A 163 4.51 -23.85 -17.55
N ASN A 164 4.86 -25.01 -16.99
CA ASN A 164 4.73 -26.31 -17.67
C ASN A 164 3.77 -27.26 -16.92
N PRO A 165 2.50 -27.36 -17.35
CA PRO A 165 1.49 -28.18 -16.69
C PRO A 165 1.73 -29.69 -16.85
N SER A 166 2.56 -30.09 -17.82
CA SER A 166 2.91 -31.49 -18.04
C SER A 166 3.99 -31.99 -17.07
N SER A 167 4.68 -31.08 -16.37
CA SER A 167 5.73 -31.46 -15.42
C SER A 167 5.17 -32.22 -14.22
N LEU A 168 5.88 -33.28 -13.81
CA LEU A 168 5.49 -34.08 -12.64
C LEU A 168 5.47 -33.24 -11.37
N GLN A 169 6.43 -32.33 -11.20
CA GLN A 169 6.53 -31.45 -10.04
C GLN A 169 5.31 -30.53 -9.90
N ALA A 170 4.84 -29.91 -10.99
CA ALA A 170 3.66 -29.06 -10.94
C ALA A 170 2.41 -29.82 -10.52
N LYS A 171 2.24 -31.06 -10.99
CA LYS A 171 1.11 -31.93 -10.60
C LYS A 171 1.18 -32.34 -9.14
N ILE A 172 2.36 -32.65 -8.62
CA ILE A 172 2.56 -32.99 -7.20
C ILE A 172 2.18 -31.77 -6.33
N ILE A 173 2.73 -30.60 -6.63
CA ILE A 173 2.45 -29.37 -5.87
C ILE A 173 0.95 -29.04 -5.92
N PHE A 174 0.34 -29.08 -7.11
CA PHE A 174 -1.10 -28.86 -7.26
C PHE A 174 -1.92 -29.81 -6.39
N THR A 175 -1.57 -31.10 -6.39
CA THR A 175 -2.24 -32.12 -5.58
C THR A 175 -2.09 -31.83 -4.09
N GLN A 176 -0.89 -31.47 -3.64
CA GLN A 176 -0.64 -31.10 -2.25
C GLN A 176 -1.41 -29.85 -1.82
N ILE A 177 -1.52 -28.83 -2.68
CA ILE A 177 -2.32 -27.62 -2.41
C ILE A 177 -3.82 -27.95 -2.39
N SER A 178 -4.26 -28.82 -3.30
CA SER A 178 -5.65 -29.25 -3.42
C SER A 178 -6.11 -30.10 -2.21
N LEU A 179 -5.22 -30.92 -1.66
CA LEU A 179 -5.50 -31.76 -0.49
C LEU A 179 -5.12 -31.08 0.84
N GLY A 180 -4.26 -30.06 0.81
CA GLY A 180 -3.71 -29.37 1.97
C GLY A 180 -4.63 -28.31 2.59
N GLY A 181 -5.93 -28.61 2.67
CA GLY A 181 -6.95 -27.71 3.19
C GLY A 181 -6.74 -27.26 4.64
N PHE A 182 -7.45 -26.21 5.05
CA PHE A 182 -7.41 -25.63 6.39
C PHE A 182 -8.78 -25.11 6.81
N LEU A 183 -9.24 -25.48 8.02
CA LEU A 183 -10.53 -25.06 8.59
C LEU A 183 -11.70 -25.29 7.61
N TRP A 184 -12.38 -24.22 7.18
CA TRP A 184 -13.51 -24.25 6.25
C TRP A 184 -13.09 -24.37 4.77
N MET A 185 -11.79 -24.42 4.48
CA MET A 185 -11.23 -24.45 3.13
C MET A 185 -10.60 -25.83 2.86
N PRO A 186 -11.38 -26.85 2.45
CA PRO A 186 -10.85 -28.19 2.22
C PRO A 186 -9.90 -28.26 1.02
N ASN A 187 -10.06 -27.37 0.04
CA ASN A 187 -9.24 -27.29 -1.15
C ASN A 187 -8.79 -25.84 -1.38
N LEU A 188 -7.48 -25.59 -1.39
CA LEU A 188 -6.94 -24.24 -1.52
C LEU A 188 -6.89 -23.74 -2.98
N THR A 189 -7.10 -24.61 -3.97
CA THR A 189 -7.06 -24.27 -5.41
C THR A 189 -8.36 -23.68 -5.94
N ILE A 190 -9.48 -23.92 -5.24
CA ILE A 190 -10.79 -23.41 -5.61
C ILE A 190 -11.09 -22.08 -4.88
N PRO A 191 -11.95 -21.21 -5.44
CA PRO A 191 -12.40 -20.02 -4.72
C PRO A 191 -13.13 -20.36 -3.40
N ASP A 192 -13.03 -19.46 -2.42
CA ASP A 192 -13.66 -19.64 -1.10
C ASP A 192 -15.18 -19.45 -1.19
N THR A 193 -15.92 -20.56 -1.16
CA THR A 193 -17.40 -20.58 -1.22
C THR A 193 -18.06 -20.04 0.04
N SER A 194 -17.36 -20.05 1.19
CA SER A 194 -17.88 -19.55 2.47
C SER A 194 -17.89 -18.02 2.55
N LEU A 195 -17.19 -17.34 1.63
CA LEU A 195 -16.97 -15.89 1.60
C LEU A 195 -16.24 -15.32 2.82
N ILE A 196 -15.71 -16.16 3.71
CA ILE A 196 -15.02 -15.70 4.92
C ILE A 196 -13.74 -14.95 4.56
N LEU A 197 -12.89 -15.46 3.66
CA LEU A 197 -11.66 -14.78 3.27
C LEU A 197 -11.90 -13.47 2.50
N PRO A 198 -12.74 -13.42 1.45
CA PRO A 198 -13.00 -12.19 0.72
C PRO A 198 -13.57 -11.08 1.61
N VAL A 199 -14.52 -11.41 2.48
CA VAL A 199 -15.11 -10.44 3.41
C VAL A 199 -14.08 -9.97 4.44
N THR A 200 -13.30 -10.89 5.01
CA THR A 200 -12.23 -10.55 5.95
C THR A 200 -11.18 -9.63 5.32
N LEU A 201 -10.81 -9.88 4.06
CA LEU A 201 -9.90 -9.02 3.31
C LEU A 201 -10.43 -7.58 3.21
N GLY A 202 -11.70 -7.44 2.81
CA GLY A 202 -12.36 -6.15 2.70
C GLY A 202 -12.41 -5.41 4.04
N LEU A 203 -12.79 -6.11 5.10
CA LEU A 203 -12.88 -5.56 6.45
C LEU A 203 -11.52 -5.09 6.98
N ILE A 204 -10.46 -5.91 6.84
CA ILE A 204 -9.11 -5.54 7.28
C ILE A 204 -8.59 -4.33 6.49
N ASN A 205 -8.74 -4.32 5.17
CA ASN A 205 -8.27 -3.20 4.35
C ASN A 205 -9.03 -1.91 4.67
N LEU A 206 -10.35 -2.00 4.87
CA LEU A 206 -11.15 -0.87 5.30
C LEU A 206 -10.70 -0.37 6.69
N ALA A 207 -10.45 -1.27 7.64
CA ALA A 207 -9.92 -0.93 8.95
C ALA A 207 -8.57 -0.20 8.87
N ILE A 208 -7.65 -0.66 8.00
CA ILE A 208 -6.37 0.03 7.76
C ILE A 208 -6.61 1.47 7.30
N VAL A 209 -7.49 1.69 6.32
CA VAL A 209 -7.81 3.03 5.81
C VAL A 209 -8.44 3.91 6.89
N GLU A 210 -9.34 3.35 7.70
CA GLU A 210 -9.98 4.11 8.77
C GLU A 210 -9.02 4.47 9.90
N ILE A 211 -8.17 3.53 10.33
CA ILE A 211 -7.13 3.79 11.32
C ILE A 211 -6.19 4.89 10.81
N GLN A 212 -5.72 4.80 9.56
CA GLN A 212 -4.87 5.85 8.99
C GLN A 212 -5.57 7.21 8.91
N THR A 213 -6.88 7.24 8.75
CA THR A 213 -7.67 8.47 8.70
C THR A 213 -7.86 9.06 10.09
N LEU A 214 -8.17 8.22 11.08
CA LEU A 214 -8.39 8.62 12.48
C LEU A 214 -7.09 8.98 13.20
N SER A 215 -5.96 8.39 12.81
CA SER A 215 -4.65 8.70 13.41
C SER A 215 -4.06 10.03 12.95
N ARG A 216 -4.73 10.78 12.06
CA ARG A 216 -4.27 12.09 11.57
C ARG A 216 -4.77 13.21 12.47
N VAL A 217 -3.85 13.95 13.06
CA VAL A 217 -4.15 15.14 13.88
C VAL A 217 -4.58 16.33 13.01
N ARG A 218 -4.00 16.49 11.82
CA ARG A 218 -4.33 17.58 10.89
C ARG A 218 -5.15 17.06 9.71
N GLN A 219 -6.30 17.68 9.46
CA GLN A 219 -7.09 17.37 8.27
C GLN A 219 -6.30 17.72 7.00
N GLY A 220 -6.11 16.74 6.13
CA GLY A 220 -5.44 16.94 4.85
C GLY A 220 -6.27 17.75 3.86
N GLY A 221 -5.60 18.33 2.85
CA GLY A 221 -6.28 19.01 1.75
C GLY A 221 -7.16 18.09 0.88
N ARG A 222 -7.80 18.66 -0.15
CA ARG A 222 -8.76 17.95 -1.03
C ARG A 222 -8.21 16.64 -1.61
N LEU A 223 -6.94 16.64 -2.04
CA LEU A 223 -6.27 15.45 -2.58
C LEU A 223 -6.27 14.27 -1.59
N HIS A 224 -6.01 14.52 -0.31
CA HIS A 224 -6.04 13.47 0.70
C HIS A 224 -7.44 12.91 0.92
N LYS A 225 -8.47 13.74 0.83
CA LYS A 225 -9.87 13.31 0.94
C LYS A 225 -10.25 12.39 -0.23
N TYR A 226 -9.88 12.78 -1.46
CA TYR A 226 -10.07 11.93 -2.64
C TYR A 226 -9.31 10.61 -2.53
N ALA A 227 -8.02 10.65 -2.13
CA ALA A 227 -7.23 9.44 -1.95
C ALA A 227 -7.82 8.51 -0.89
N THR A 228 -8.28 9.03 0.24
CA THR A 228 -8.90 8.24 1.32
C THR A 228 -10.19 7.56 0.83
N ASN A 229 -11.05 8.29 0.13
CA ASN A 229 -12.29 7.73 -0.43
C ASN A 229 -12.00 6.69 -1.53
N PHE A 230 -10.98 6.91 -2.35
CA PHE A 230 -10.53 5.94 -3.34
C PHE A 230 -10.12 4.62 -2.67
N PHE A 231 -9.29 4.65 -1.62
CA PHE A 231 -8.88 3.42 -0.93
C PHE A 231 -10.02 2.72 -0.19
N ARG A 232 -11.04 3.46 0.29
CA ARG A 232 -12.28 2.86 0.83
C ARG A 232 -13.04 2.08 -0.24
N ILE A 233 -13.27 2.70 -1.40
CA ILE A 233 -13.94 2.06 -2.54
C ILE A 233 -13.13 0.85 -3.01
N LEU A 234 -11.81 0.98 -3.12
CA LEU A 234 -10.92 -0.12 -3.48
C LEU A 234 -11.05 -1.29 -2.50
N SER A 235 -11.14 -1.02 -1.19
CA SER A 235 -11.30 -2.08 -0.18
C SER A 235 -12.60 -2.87 -0.36
N ILE A 236 -13.68 -2.20 -0.79
CA ILE A 236 -14.97 -2.84 -1.09
C ILE A 236 -14.90 -3.61 -2.41
N VAL A 237 -14.33 -3.02 -3.46
CA VAL A 237 -14.18 -3.65 -4.79
C VAL A 237 -13.25 -4.87 -4.75
N MET A 238 -12.28 -4.90 -3.84
CA MET A 238 -11.41 -6.07 -3.67
C MET A 238 -12.15 -7.31 -3.16
N VAL A 239 -13.33 -7.17 -2.54
CA VAL A 239 -14.13 -8.32 -2.06
C VAL A 239 -14.61 -9.20 -3.23
N PRO A 240 -15.39 -8.71 -4.23
CA PRO A 240 -15.79 -9.54 -5.35
C PRO A 240 -14.61 -10.06 -6.18
N VAL A 241 -13.51 -9.30 -6.28
CA VAL A 241 -12.29 -9.80 -6.92
C VAL A 241 -11.74 -11.02 -6.16
N ALA A 242 -11.67 -10.95 -4.83
CA ALA A 242 -11.22 -12.06 -3.99
C ALA A 242 -12.16 -13.29 -4.05
N CYS A 243 -13.44 -13.11 -4.36
CA CYS A 243 -14.36 -14.23 -4.59
C CYS A 243 -14.07 -15.00 -5.89
N THR A 244 -13.34 -14.43 -6.84
CA THR A 244 -13.04 -15.07 -8.14
C THR A 244 -11.69 -15.79 -8.19
N VAL A 245 -10.84 -15.59 -7.18
CA VAL A 245 -9.48 -16.14 -7.17
C VAL A 245 -9.39 -17.38 -6.28
N PRO A 246 -8.39 -18.26 -6.50
CA PRO A 246 -8.13 -19.41 -5.63
C PRO A 246 -7.99 -19.03 -4.16
N SER A 247 -8.51 -19.88 -3.29
CA SER A 247 -8.48 -19.75 -1.83
C SER A 247 -7.08 -19.47 -1.26
N CYS A 248 -6.02 -20.11 -1.78
CA CYS A 248 -4.64 -19.85 -1.35
C CYS A 248 -4.18 -18.40 -1.65
N LEU A 249 -4.65 -17.81 -2.75
CA LEU A 249 -4.32 -16.44 -3.13
C LEU A 249 -5.06 -15.44 -2.25
N SER A 250 -6.35 -15.70 -1.98
CA SER A 250 -7.13 -14.92 -1.02
C SER A 250 -6.56 -15.01 0.39
N LEU A 251 -6.10 -16.20 0.82
CA LEU A 251 -5.40 -16.39 2.10
C LEU A 251 -4.12 -15.56 2.17
N TYR A 252 -3.31 -15.56 1.11
CA TYR A 252 -2.15 -14.68 1.00
C TYR A 252 -2.54 -13.21 1.17
N TRP A 253 -3.56 -12.73 0.45
CA TRP A 253 -4.01 -11.34 0.55
C TRP A 253 -4.47 -10.98 1.96
N VAL A 254 -5.28 -11.83 2.59
CA VAL A 254 -5.73 -11.64 3.98
C VAL A 254 -4.55 -11.58 4.94
N SER A 255 -3.60 -12.51 4.82
CA SER A 255 -2.40 -12.57 5.68
C SER A 255 -1.53 -11.33 5.51
N SER A 256 -1.34 -10.89 4.26
CA SER A 256 -0.66 -9.66 3.89
C SER A 256 -1.31 -8.42 4.51
N SER A 257 -2.64 -8.34 4.44
CA SER A 257 -3.41 -7.22 4.98
C SER A 257 -3.40 -7.25 6.52
N ALA A 258 -3.53 -8.42 7.14
CA ALA A 258 -3.44 -8.58 8.59
C ALA A 258 -2.07 -8.12 9.12
N PHE A 259 -0.98 -8.52 8.46
CA PHE A 259 0.36 -8.02 8.80
C PHE A 259 0.44 -6.49 8.65
N GLY A 260 -0.12 -5.94 7.56
CA GLY A 260 -0.16 -4.49 7.33
C GLY A 260 -0.92 -3.74 8.42
N LEU A 261 -2.03 -4.30 8.90
CA LEU A 261 -2.81 -3.76 10.02
C LEU A 261 -1.99 -3.76 11.32
N ILE A 262 -1.36 -4.88 11.65
CA ILE A 262 -0.49 -5.00 12.82
C ILE A 262 0.67 -4.00 12.73
N GLN A 263 1.33 -3.93 11.57
CA GLN A 263 2.42 -2.99 11.33
C GLN A 263 1.97 -1.53 11.53
N ASN A 264 0.79 -1.16 11.01
CA ASN A 264 0.23 0.17 11.17
C ASN A 264 -0.05 0.50 12.65
N LEU A 265 -0.70 -0.41 13.37
CA LEU A 265 -0.96 -0.27 14.80
C LEU A 265 0.34 -0.16 15.61
N THR A 266 1.36 -0.93 15.28
CA THR A 266 2.69 -0.86 15.92
C THR A 266 3.37 0.48 15.65
N MET A 267 3.30 0.98 14.41
CA MET A 267 3.87 2.28 14.02
C MET A 267 3.19 3.48 14.68
N MET A 268 1.97 3.33 15.20
CA MET A 268 1.31 4.37 16.00
C MET A 268 1.93 4.52 17.39
N SER A 269 2.53 3.46 17.95
CA SER A 269 3.09 3.48 19.30
C SER A 269 4.28 4.46 19.42
N PRO A 270 4.21 5.47 20.30
CA PRO A 270 5.33 6.37 20.59
C PRO A 270 6.59 5.63 20.99
N LYS A 271 6.45 4.59 21.82
CA LYS A 271 7.56 3.78 22.32
C LYS A 271 8.27 3.06 21.18
N PHE A 272 7.51 2.40 20.30
CA PHE A 272 8.07 1.73 19.13
C PHE A 272 8.78 2.72 18.22
N ARG A 273 8.16 3.87 17.94
CA ARG A 273 8.77 4.95 17.14
C ARG A 273 10.12 5.40 17.72
N ARG A 274 10.27 5.49 19.05
CA ARG A 274 11.56 5.80 19.69
C ARG A 274 12.59 4.69 19.49
N ILE A 275 12.20 3.44 19.72
CA ILE A 275 13.09 2.27 19.58
C ILE A 275 13.69 2.22 18.18
N VAL A 276 12.89 2.48 17.14
CA VAL A 276 13.36 2.46 15.75
C VAL A 276 14.00 3.78 15.28
N GLY A 277 14.14 4.77 16.17
CA GLY A 277 14.83 6.04 15.90
C GLY A 277 14.03 7.04 15.05
N ILE A 278 12.70 7.05 15.14
CA ILE A 278 11.86 8.08 14.53
C ILE A 278 11.78 9.29 15.48
N PRO A 279 12.09 10.52 15.01
CA PRO A 279 12.09 11.71 15.86
C PRO A 279 10.69 12.10 16.32
N ALA A 280 10.63 12.92 17.38
CA ALA A 280 9.37 13.47 17.87
C ALA A 280 8.85 14.51 16.92
N THR A 281 7.55 14.54 16.73
CA THR A 281 6.90 15.57 15.93
C THR A 281 5.73 16.17 16.69
N PRO A 282 5.37 17.44 16.43
CA PRO A 282 4.27 18.10 17.14
C PRO A 282 2.91 17.45 16.90
N SER A 283 2.70 16.78 15.75
CA SER A 283 1.46 16.04 15.48
C SER A 283 1.42 14.64 16.09
N GLN A 284 2.43 14.24 16.87
CA GLN A 284 2.44 12.93 17.49
C GLN A 284 1.41 12.87 18.64
N LEU A 285 0.48 11.92 18.54
CA LEU A 285 -0.45 11.61 19.62
C LEU A 285 0.27 10.92 20.79
N GLU A 286 0.05 11.40 22.01
CA GLU A 286 0.59 10.75 23.23
C GLU A 286 -0.11 9.41 23.51
N HIS A 287 -1.43 9.37 23.34
CA HIS A 287 -2.27 8.19 23.56
C HIS A 287 -3.03 7.80 22.27
N PRO A 288 -2.32 7.27 21.26
CA PRO A 288 -2.88 7.04 19.91
C PRO A 288 -4.05 6.05 19.91
N TYR A 289 -4.00 5.00 20.73
CA TYR A 289 -5.05 3.99 20.79
C TYR A 289 -6.33 4.50 21.47
N LYS A 290 -6.20 5.38 22.46
CA LYS A 290 -7.35 6.04 23.09
C LYS A 290 -8.04 6.98 22.10
N HIS A 291 -7.26 7.81 21.41
CA HIS A 291 -7.76 8.69 20.35
C HIS A 291 -8.48 7.90 19.25
N LEU A 292 -7.93 6.74 18.86
CA LEU A 292 -8.59 5.86 17.90
C LEU A 292 -9.93 5.34 18.43
N ALA A 293 -9.98 4.85 19.66
CA ALA A 293 -11.21 4.36 20.29
C ALA A 293 -12.29 5.44 20.39
N ASP A 294 -11.90 6.66 20.77
CA ASP A 294 -12.79 7.82 20.84
C ASP A 294 -13.33 8.17 19.44
N GLY A 295 -12.46 8.20 18.43
CA GLY A 295 -12.84 8.48 17.04
C GLY A 295 -13.78 7.43 16.43
N VAL A 296 -13.59 6.16 16.78
CA VAL A 296 -14.51 5.07 16.39
C VAL A 296 -15.85 5.25 17.09
N SER A 297 -15.86 5.54 18.39
CA SER A 297 -17.07 5.74 19.19
C SER A 297 -17.91 6.91 18.66
N GLN A 298 -17.27 8.04 18.36
CA GLN A 298 -17.96 9.21 17.78
C GLN A 298 -18.62 8.91 16.43
N ARG A 299 -17.95 8.12 15.57
CA ARG A 299 -18.54 7.71 14.28
C ARG A 299 -19.71 6.77 14.49
N PHE A 300 -19.60 5.83 15.43
CA PHE A 300 -20.68 4.91 15.75
C PHE A 300 -21.90 5.65 16.30
N GLN A 301 -21.70 6.62 17.20
CA GLN A 301 -22.77 7.50 17.70
C GLN A 301 -23.42 8.30 16.57
N LYS A 302 -22.63 8.85 15.64
CA LYS A 302 -23.16 9.56 14.47
C LYS A 302 -23.97 8.66 13.54
N ILE A 303 -23.56 7.41 13.35
CA ILE A 303 -24.35 6.44 12.56
C ILE A 303 -25.64 6.08 13.31
N SER A 304 -25.54 5.82 14.61
CA SER A 304 -26.70 5.51 15.46
C SER A 304 -27.70 6.66 15.52
N SER A 305 -27.27 7.92 15.43
CA SER A 305 -28.18 9.07 15.41
C SER A 305 -28.94 9.23 14.10
N TRP A 306 -28.52 8.54 13.03
CA TRP A 306 -29.22 8.51 11.74
C TRP A 306 -30.23 7.34 11.65
N LEU A 307 -30.14 6.36 12.54
CA LEU A 307 -31.10 5.27 12.61
C LEU A 307 -32.36 5.76 13.36
N PRO A 308 -33.56 5.52 12.81
CA PRO A 308 -34.80 5.86 13.51
C PRO A 308 -34.84 5.09 14.84
N LYS A 309 -35.09 5.80 15.94
CA LYS A 309 -35.34 5.16 17.24
C LYS A 309 -36.62 4.33 17.07
N LYS A 310 -36.54 3.01 17.30
CA LYS A 310 -37.74 2.16 17.38
C LYS A 310 -38.62 2.70 18.51
N THR A 311 -39.75 3.31 18.15
CA THR A 311 -40.92 3.55 19.02
C THR A 311 -41.66 2.25 19.23
#